data_AF-A0A497AF16-F1
#
_entry.id   AF-A0A497AF16-F1
#
_cell.length_a   1.000
_cell.length_b   1.000
_cell.length_c   1.000
_cell.angle_alpha   90.00
_cell.angle_beta   90.00
_cell.angle_gamma   90.00
#
_symmetry.space_group_name_H-M   'P 1'
#
loop_
_entity.id
_entity.type
_entity.pdbx_description
1 polymer ?
#
loop_
_entity_poly.entity_id
_entity_poly.type
_entity_poly.pdbx_seq_one_letter_code
_entity_poly.pdbx_strand_id
1 'polypeptide(L)' 'MSEYTHKQGQYLAFIYYYTKINRRPPAEADIQHYFDVTPPAVHQMILRLERKRLIKRVPGQARSVEVLLQPEQLPPLEQP' A
#
# COMPACT_ATOMS: atom_id res chain seq x y z
N MET A 1 -13.88 0.77 -14.13
CA MET A 1 -13.52 2.10 -13.59
C MET A 1 -12.72 1.87 -12.34
N SER A 2 -11.48 2.36 -12.25
CA SER A 2 -10.59 2.08 -11.14
C SER A 2 -11.11 2.70 -9.83
N GLU A 3 -11.39 1.87 -8.82
CA GLU A 3 -11.98 2.19 -7.49
C GLU A 3 -11.09 3.08 -6.58
N TYR A 4 -9.96 3.57 -7.11
CA TYR A 4 -8.93 4.26 -6.36
C TYR A 4 -8.41 5.49 -7.10
N THR A 5 -7.96 6.47 -6.32
CA THR A 5 -7.28 7.67 -6.88
C THR A 5 -5.86 7.32 -7.29
N HIS A 6 -5.25 8.16 -8.13
CA HIS A 6 -3.85 7.98 -8.54
C HIS A 6 -2.90 7.73 -7.34
N LYS A 7 -2.96 8.58 -6.30
CA LYS A 7 -2.15 8.42 -5.08
C LYS A 7 -2.42 7.09 -4.35
N GLN A 8 -3.67 6.64 -4.31
CA GLN A 8 -4.01 5.33 -3.73
C GLN A 8 -3.42 4.19 -4.56
N GLY A 9 -3.48 4.31 -5.88
CA GLY A 9 -2.87 3.38 -6.82
C GLY A 9 -1.36 3.24 -6.59
N GLN A 10 -0.65 4.34 -6.38
CA GLN A 10 0.79 4.32 -6.09
C GLN A 10 1.11 3.58 -4.78
N TYR A 11 0.31 3.74 -3.73
CA TYR A 11 0.47 2.98 -2.49
C TYR A 11 0.23 1.47 -2.71
N LEU A 12 -0.80 1.11 -3.48
CA LEU A 12 -1.09 -0.29 -3.81
C LEU A 12 0.05 -0.92 -4.62
N ALA A 13 0.54 -0.21 -5.64
CA ALA A 13 1.68 -0.62 -6.44
C ALA A 13 2.93 -0.82 -5.57
N PHE A 14 3.24 0.13 -4.68
CA PHE A 14 4.38 0.02 -3.77
C PHE A 14 4.27 -1.24 -2.88
N ILE A 15 3.12 -1.46 -2.24
CA ILE A 15 2.91 -2.63 -1.36
C ILE A 15 3.11 -3.93 -2.14
N TYR A 16 2.54 -4.02 -3.35
CA TYR A 16 2.68 -5.19 -4.20
C TYR A 16 4.15 -5.45 -4.59
N TYR A 17 4.85 -4.45 -5.12
CA TYR A 17 6.24 -4.62 -5.57
C TYR A 17 7.21 -4.85 -4.41
N TYR A 18 7.04 -4.16 -3.28
CA TYR A 18 7.82 -4.42 -2.08
C TYR A 18 7.67 -5.88 -1.66
N THR A 19 6.44 -6.40 -1.62
CA THR A 19 6.19 -7.80 -1.26
C THR A 19 6.80 -8.77 -2.25
N LYS A 20 6.67 -8.50 -3.56
CA LYS A 20 7.23 -9.32 -4.63
C LYS A 20 8.76 -9.43 -4.56
N ILE A 21 9.43 -8.32 -4.28
CA ILE A 21 10.91 -8.25 -4.24
C ILE A 21 11.44 -8.79 -2.91
N ASN A 22 10.84 -8.37 -1.80
CA ASN A 22 11.37 -8.64 -0.45
C ASN A 22 10.79 -9.92 0.17
N ARG A 23 9.84 -10.59 -0.50
CA ARG A 23 9.11 -11.79 -0.03
C ARG A 23 8.41 -11.60 1.32
N ARG A 24 8.14 -10.35 1.69
CA ARG A 24 7.43 -9.95 2.90
C ARG A 24 6.71 -8.61 2.67
N PRO A 25 5.52 -8.38 3.25
CA PRO A 25 4.87 -7.09 3.18
C PRO A 25 5.68 -5.96 3.81
N PRO A 26 5.50 -4.70 3.36
CA PRO A 26 6.07 -3.55 4.02
C PRO A 26 5.43 -3.32 5.40
N ALA A 27 6.20 -2.75 6.33
CA ALA A 27 5.66 -2.06 7.48
C ALA A 27 5.26 -0.62 7.11
N GLU A 28 4.49 0.05 7.97
CA GLU A 28 4.14 1.46 7.75
C GLU A 28 5.40 2.35 7.64
N ALA A 29 6.48 2.02 8.36
CA ALA A 29 7.75 2.74 8.27
C ALA A 29 8.44 2.61 6.90
N ASP A 30 8.32 1.46 6.22
CA ASP A 30 8.85 1.27 4.87
C ASP A 30 8.12 2.19 3.87
N ILE A 31 6.79 2.28 4.01
CA ILE A 31 5.92 3.15 3.20
C ILE A 31 6.22 4.62 3.49
N GLN A 32 6.41 4.96 4.77
CA GLN A 32 6.77 6.29 5.21
C GLN A 32 8.05 6.77 4.53
N HIS A 33 9.09 5.92 4.56
CA HIS A 33 10.39 6.24 3.97
C HIS A 33 10.31 6.40 2.45
N TYR A 34 9.59 5.52 1.77
CA TYR A 34 9.47 5.57 0.31
C TYR A 34 8.73 6.82 -0.18
N PHE A 35 7.61 7.18 0.46
CA PHE A 35 6.77 8.31 0.03
C PHE A 35 7.15 9.65 0.69
N ASP A 36 8.16 9.69 1.55
CA ASP A 36 8.57 10.86 2.34
C ASP A 36 7.39 11.57 3.01
N VAL A 37 6.57 10.80 3.74
CA VAL A 37 5.38 11.29 4.44
C VAL A 37 5.50 11.08 5.95
N THR A 38 4.56 11.65 6.71
CA THR A 38 4.52 11.45 8.16
C THR A 38 3.88 10.11 8.55
N PRO A 39 4.22 9.53 9.72
CA PRO A 39 3.58 8.29 10.19
C PRO A 39 2.05 8.36 10.24
N PRO A 40 1.42 9.45 10.74
CA PRO A 40 -0.05 9.57 10.72
C PRO A 40 -0.64 9.56 9.30
N ALA A 41 0.06 10.12 8.31
CA ALA A 41 -0.42 10.15 6.93
C ALA A 41 -0.43 8.75 6.30
N VAL A 42 0.61 7.95 6.54
CA VAL A 42 0.66 6.54 6.11
C VAL A 42 -0.47 5.76 6.76
N HIS A 43 -0.61 5.86 8.08
CA HIS A 43 -1.63 5.14 8.84
C HIS A 43 -3.04 5.45 8.30
N GLN A 44 -3.36 6.73 8.10
CA GLN A 44 -4.64 7.15 7.51
C GLN A 44 -4.84 6.63 6.08
N MET A 45 -3.78 6.57 5.26
CA MET A 45 -3.88 6.00 3.92
C MET A 45 -4.20 4.50 3.98
N ILE A 46 -3.51 3.73 4.83
CA ILE A 46 -3.76 2.30 5.04
C ILE A 46 -5.22 2.07 5.47
N LEU A 47 -5.72 2.82 6.45
CA LEU A 47 -7.13 2.73 6.87
C LEU A 47 -8.11 3.07 5.74
N ARG A 48 -7.76 3.99 4.85
CA ARG A 48 -8.62 4.35 3.70
C ARG A 48 -8.64 3.23 2.65
N LEU A 49 -7.48 2.63 2.35
CA LEU A 49 -7.38 1.51 1.41
C LEU A 49 -8.12 0.27 1.93
N GLU A 50 -8.00 -0.01 3.23
CA GLU A 50 -8.71 -1.11 3.91
C GLU A 50 -10.24 -0.91 3.86
N ARG A 51 -10.73 0.29 4.19
CA ARG A 51 -12.17 0.61 4.09
C ARG A 51 -12.73 0.44 2.68
N LYS A 52 -11.90 0.71 1.67
CA LYS A 52 -12.25 0.49 0.26
C LYS A 52 -12.09 -0.96 -0.20
N ARG A 53 -11.69 -1.90 0.69
CA ARG A 53 -11.42 -3.30 0.36
C ARG A 53 -10.38 -3.48 -0.74
N LEU A 54 -9.42 -2.56 -0.84
CA LEU A 54 -8.30 -2.64 -1.79
C LEU A 54 -7.10 -3.38 -1.20
N ILE A 55 -7.02 -3.40 0.14
CA ILE A 55 -6.05 -4.16 0.93
C ILE A 55 -6.75 -4.87 2.07
N LYS A 56 -6.07 -5.85 2.66
CA LYS A 56 -6.36 -6.39 4.00
C LYS A 56 -5.14 -6.23 4.91
N ARG A 57 -5.34 -6.20 6.22
CA ARG A 57 -4.28 -6.18 7.23
C ARG A 57 -4.76 -6.80 8.54
N VAL A 58 -3.82 -7.04 9.45
CA VAL A 58 -4.13 -7.38 10.84
C VAL A 58 -3.81 -6.16 11.73
N PRO A 59 -4.79 -5.57 12.43
CA PRO A 59 -4.54 -4.42 13.31
C PRO A 59 -3.46 -4.71 14.35
N GLY A 60 -2.53 -3.77 14.54
CA GLY A 60 -1.42 -3.90 15.48
C GLY A 60 -0.29 -4.84 15.05
N GLN A 61 -0.42 -5.56 13.93
CA GLN A 61 0.61 -6.45 13.43
C GLN A 61 1.39 -5.78 12.28
N ALA A 62 2.67 -5.56 12.50
CA ALA A 62 3.58 -5.08 11.45
C ALA A 62 3.66 -6.10 10.30
N ARG A 63 3.85 -5.60 9.07
CA ARG A 63 4.04 -6.43 7.87
C ARG A 63 2.88 -7.40 7.59
N SER A 64 1.65 -6.97 7.85
CA SER A 64 0.44 -7.74 7.58
C SER A 64 -0.37 -7.21 6.39
N VAL A 65 0.09 -6.15 5.72
CA VAL A 65 -0.67 -5.47 4.67
C VAL A 65 -0.56 -6.24 3.35
N GLU A 66 -1.69 -6.69 2.81
CA GLU A 66 -1.76 -7.42 1.54
C GLU A 66 -2.71 -6.72 0.56
N VAL A 67 -2.29 -6.58 -0.70
CA VAL A 67 -3.11 -6.04 -1.79
C VAL A 67 -4.11 -7.09 -2.25
N LEU A 68 -5.39 -6.70 -2.40
CA LEU A 68 -6.48 -7.57 -2.83
C LEU A 68 -6.75 -7.51 -4.34
N LEU A 69 -6.07 -6.61 -5.05
CA LEU A 69 -6.20 -6.42 -6.49
C LEU A 69 -5.23 -7.30 -7.26
N GLN A 70 -5.61 -7.69 -8.46
CA GLN A 70 -4.72 -8.38 -9.38
C GLN A 70 -3.66 -7.41 -9.94
N PRO A 71 -2.45 -7.89 -10.29
CA PRO A 71 -1.36 -7.04 -10.77
C PRO A 71 -1.73 -6.17 -11.98
N GLU A 72 -2.59 -6.66 -12.87
CA GLU A 72 -3.06 -5.97 -14.08
C GLU A 72 -3.97 -4.78 -13.75
N GLN A 73 -4.51 -4.75 -12.53
CA GLN A 73 -5.33 -3.66 -12.02
C GLN A 73 -4.50 -2.62 -11.26
N LEU A 74 -3.19 -2.78 -11.13
CA LEU A 74 -2.31 -1.83 -10.46
C LEU A 74 -1.67 -0.89 -11.48
N PRO A 75 -1.52 0.42 -11.16
CA PRO A 75 -0.72 1.29 -12.00
C PRO A 75 0.76 0.90 -11.93
N PRO A 76 1.58 1.31 -12.91
CA PRO A 76 3.02 1.28 -12.73
C PRO A 76 3.41 2.09 -11.48
N LEU A 77 4.37 1.56 -10.71
CA LEU A 77 4.94 2.31 -9.59
C LEU A 77 5.80 3.43 -10.15
N GLU A 78 5.42 4.66 -9.86
CA GLU A 78 6.18 5.84 -10.21
C GLU A 78 7.27 6.07 -9.15
N GLN A 79 8.37 6.69 -9.58
CA GLN A 79 9.37 7.17 -8.64
C GLN A 79 8.72 8.24 -7.75
N PRO A 80 8.97 8.21 -6.43
CA PRO A 80 8.34 9.13 -5.49
C PRO A 80 8.74 10.59 -5.75
#